data_AF-A0A9Q0LL46-F1
#
_entry.id   AF-A0A9Q0LL46-F1
#
_cell.length_a   1.000
_cell.length_b   1.000
_cell.length_c   1.000
_cell.angle_alpha   90.00
_cell.angle_beta   90.00
_cell.angle_gamma   90.00
#
_symmetry.space_group_name_H-M   'P 1'
#
loop_
_entity.id
_entity.type
_entity.pdbx_description
1 polymer ?
#
loop_
_entity_poly.entity_id
_entity_poly.type
_entity_poly.pdbx_seq_one_letter_code
_entity_poly.pdbx_strand_id
1 'polypeptide(L)'
;MNKLLNSNDNFSDYQIQTNDFSKISIHKLILLTRFNNDKTIFQKFINICKLKPKREIFKQKENKITEFLKEIGIESNWIKQKKGRKGIIKDLTKLYEEETTKDFTIIVSEKEIKVHKLILIIRSELFKGMFLSVQDSSNQVHDYSRKSFETIQQLIYFLYHDKFYKERKGNNHQNNNQNYNNNIEEFKDLKDFYQLNQNSIIDLFLKKLK
;
A
#
# COMPACT_ATOMS: atom_id res chain seq x y z
N MET A 1 0.77 -40.75 13.45
CA MET A 1 0.89 -40.71 11.97
C MET A 1 0.13 -39.48 11.48
N ASN A 2 0.81 -38.35 11.31
CA ASN A 2 0.20 -37.06 10.99
C ASN A 2 -0.21 -37.04 9.51
N LYS A 3 -1.51 -36.88 9.23
CA LYS A 3 -2.00 -36.51 7.90
C LYS A 3 -1.45 -35.12 7.58
N LEU A 4 -0.43 -35.08 6.73
CA LEU A 4 0.01 -33.88 6.03
C LEU A 4 -1.23 -33.25 5.38
N LEU A 5 -1.63 -32.08 5.89
CA LEU A 5 -2.61 -31.22 5.27
C LEU A 5 -2.08 -30.83 3.90
N ASN A 6 -2.71 -31.35 2.83
CA ASN A 6 -2.46 -30.93 1.47
C ASN A 6 -2.53 -29.40 1.38
N SER A 7 -1.37 -28.77 1.19
CA SER A 7 -1.11 -27.35 1.38
C SER A 7 -1.54 -26.45 0.21
N ASN A 8 -2.15 -27.00 -0.85
CA ASN A 8 -2.48 -26.25 -2.06
C ASN A 8 -3.84 -25.55 -2.06
N ASP A 9 -4.64 -25.66 -1.00
CA ASP A 9 -6.03 -25.19 -0.98
C ASP A 9 -6.22 -23.79 -0.34
N ASN A 10 -5.11 -23.12 -0.01
CA ASN A 10 -5.10 -22.10 1.06
C ASN A 10 -5.32 -20.64 0.65
N PHE A 11 -5.41 -20.32 -0.64
CA PHE A 11 -5.45 -18.92 -1.07
C PHE A 11 -6.68 -18.54 -1.92
N SER A 12 -7.43 -19.47 -2.50
CA SER A 12 -8.58 -19.16 -3.36
C SER A 12 -9.79 -18.56 -2.63
N ASP A 13 -10.48 -17.61 -3.27
CA ASP A 13 -11.72 -16.99 -2.77
C ASP A 13 -12.99 -17.78 -3.15
N TYR A 14 -12.95 -18.51 -4.26
CA TYR A 14 -14.07 -19.28 -4.81
C TYR A 14 -13.64 -20.69 -5.23
N GLN A 15 -14.62 -21.60 -5.34
CA GLN A 15 -14.44 -22.92 -5.95
C GLN A 15 -15.50 -23.19 -7.03
N ILE A 16 -15.05 -23.80 -8.13
CA ILE A 16 -15.90 -24.44 -9.15
C ILE A 16 -15.78 -25.95 -8.96
N GLN A 17 -16.91 -26.64 -9.08
CA GLN A 17 -16.94 -28.08 -9.28
C GLN A 17 -17.23 -28.35 -10.76
N THR A 18 -16.34 -29.08 -11.42
CA THR A 18 -16.47 -29.48 -12.83
C THR A 18 -17.30 -30.77 -12.95
N ASN A 19 -17.63 -31.15 -14.18
CA ASN A 19 -18.48 -32.32 -14.46
C ASN A 19 -17.83 -33.65 -14.05
N ASP A 20 -16.51 -33.72 -14.00
CA ASP A 20 -15.72 -34.85 -13.48
C ASP A 20 -15.57 -34.81 -11.95
N PHE A 21 -16.33 -33.95 -11.27
CA PHE A 21 -16.30 -33.70 -9.83
C PHE A 21 -14.98 -33.12 -9.30
N SER A 22 -14.03 -32.73 -10.17
CA SER A 22 -12.82 -32.05 -9.71
C SER A 22 -13.16 -30.64 -9.20
N LYS A 23 -12.33 -30.14 -8.26
CA LYS A 23 -12.52 -28.83 -7.62
C LYS A 23 -11.43 -27.88 -8.09
N ILE A 24 -11.83 -26.82 -8.77
CA ILE A 24 -10.93 -25.77 -9.22
C ILE A 24 -11.07 -24.56 -8.30
N SER A 25 -9.96 -24.17 -7.70
CA SER A 25 -9.86 -23.06 -6.76
C SER A 25 -9.48 -21.78 -7.50
N ILE A 26 -10.27 -20.71 -7.33
CA ILE A 26 -10.12 -19.46 -8.08
C ILE A 26 -10.01 -18.26 -7.13
N HIS A 27 -9.09 -17.35 -7.44
CA HIS A 27 -8.92 -16.08 -6.75
C HIS A 27 -9.80 -14.97 -7.32
N LYS A 28 -10.45 -14.23 -6.42
CA LYS A 28 -11.28 -13.07 -6.73
C LYS A 28 -10.50 -11.99 -7.46
N LEU A 29 -9.28 -11.71 -7.00
CA LEU A 29 -8.43 -10.68 -7.59
C LEU A 29 -8.06 -11.02 -9.03
N ILE A 30 -7.73 -12.28 -9.34
CA ILE A 30 -7.42 -12.72 -10.70
C ILE A 30 -8.62 -12.54 -11.64
N LEU A 31 -9.82 -12.95 -11.19
CA LEU A 31 -11.04 -12.77 -11.97
C LEU A 31 -11.38 -11.30 -12.19
N LEU A 32 -11.33 -10.47 -11.14
CA LEU A 32 -11.61 -9.04 -11.27
C LEU A 32 -10.65 -8.36 -12.25
N THR A 33 -9.35 -8.66 -12.18
CA THR A 33 -8.37 -8.12 -13.13
C THR A 33 -8.69 -8.53 -14.57
N ARG A 34 -9.07 -9.79 -14.81
CA ARG A 34 -9.46 -10.29 -16.15
C ARG A 34 -10.72 -9.63 -16.70
N PHE A 35 -11.59 -9.12 -15.84
CA PHE A 35 -12.79 -8.36 -16.20
C PHE A 35 -12.58 -6.84 -16.14
N ASN A 36 -11.34 -6.35 -16.23
CA ASN A 36 -11.03 -4.91 -16.13
C ASN A 36 -11.63 -4.24 -14.87
N ASN A 37 -11.69 -4.97 -13.76
CA ASN A 37 -12.33 -4.57 -12.51
C ASN A 37 -13.84 -4.27 -12.60
N ASP A 38 -14.52 -4.72 -13.67
CA ASP A 38 -15.97 -4.61 -13.83
C ASP A 38 -16.69 -5.59 -12.90
N LYS A 39 -17.29 -5.04 -11.84
CA LYS A 39 -18.02 -5.80 -10.83
C LYS A 39 -19.32 -6.43 -11.37
N THR A 40 -19.92 -5.85 -12.41
CA THR A 40 -21.17 -6.34 -12.98
C THR A 40 -20.93 -7.61 -13.80
N ILE A 41 -19.89 -7.62 -14.63
CA ILE A 41 -19.45 -8.78 -15.41
C ILE A 41 -18.98 -9.88 -14.45
N PHE A 42 -18.20 -9.51 -13.44
CA PHE A 42 -17.80 -10.44 -12.38
C PHE A 42 -19.01 -11.11 -11.72
N GLN A 43 -20.03 -10.34 -11.33
CA GLN A 43 -21.23 -10.90 -10.69
C GLN A 43 -22.03 -11.83 -11.63
N LYS A 44 -22.16 -11.46 -12.92
CA LYS A 44 -22.75 -12.34 -13.93
C LYS A 44 -21.97 -13.65 -14.05
N PHE A 45 -20.65 -13.59 -14.08
CA PHE A 45 -19.78 -14.76 -14.12
C PHE A 45 -19.93 -15.66 -12.88
N ILE A 46 -19.96 -15.08 -11.67
CA ILE A 46 -20.24 -15.82 -10.42
C ILE A 46 -21.55 -16.62 -10.54
N ASN A 47 -22.60 -15.98 -11.05
CA ASN A 47 -23.93 -16.58 -11.16
C ASN A 47 -23.96 -17.71 -12.21
N ILE A 48 -23.35 -17.49 -13.39
CA ILE A 48 -23.27 -18.49 -14.46
C ILE A 48 -22.49 -19.72 -14.00
N CYS A 49 -21.32 -19.51 -13.40
CA CYS A 49 -20.44 -20.59 -12.96
C CYS A 49 -20.85 -21.20 -11.61
N LYS A 50 -21.95 -20.73 -11.00
CA LYS A 50 -22.44 -21.15 -9.67
C LYS A 50 -21.31 -21.17 -8.62
N LEU A 51 -20.42 -20.20 -8.70
CA LEU A 51 -19.22 -20.11 -7.87
C LEU A 51 -19.62 -19.99 -6.40
N LYS A 52 -19.20 -20.97 -5.58
CA LYS A 52 -19.44 -20.92 -4.14
C LYS A 52 -18.29 -20.17 -3.46
N PRO A 53 -18.56 -19.08 -2.74
CA PRO A 53 -17.51 -18.37 -2.02
C PRO A 53 -17.04 -19.24 -0.84
N LYS A 54 -15.72 -19.34 -0.61
CA LYS A 54 -15.14 -20.02 0.57
C LYS A 54 -15.36 -19.23 1.89
N ARG A 55 -16.53 -18.61 2.07
CA ARG A 55 -16.82 -17.70 3.21
C ARG A 55 -16.75 -18.39 4.57
N GLU A 56 -16.99 -19.69 4.65
CA GLU A 56 -17.02 -20.42 5.93
C GLU A 56 -15.62 -20.65 6.52
N ILE A 57 -14.62 -20.99 5.71
CA ILE A 57 -13.26 -21.25 6.18
C ILE A 57 -12.62 -19.98 6.75
N PHE A 58 -12.82 -18.84 6.08
CA PHE A 58 -12.33 -17.55 6.56
C PHE A 58 -13.00 -17.12 7.86
N LYS A 59 -14.33 -17.32 7.98
CA LYS A 59 -15.08 -16.96 9.20
C LYS A 59 -14.68 -17.82 10.40
N GLN A 60 -14.47 -19.12 10.19
CA GLN A 60 -13.98 -20.02 11.25
C GLN A 60 -12.57 -19.64 11.72
N LYS A 61 -11.67 -19.27 10.80
CA LYS A 61 -10.32 -18.79 11.16
C LYS A 61 -10.36 -17.44 11.89
N GLU A 62 -11.21 -16.51 11.45
CA GLU A 62 -11.40 -15.20 12.11
C GLU A 62 -11.95 -15.36 13.55
N ASN A 63 -12.86 -16.32 13.76
CA ASN A 63 -13.37 -16.64 15.10
C ASN A 63 -12.27 -17.15 16.04
N LYS A 64 -11.43 -18.09 15.58
CA LYS A 64 -10.31 -18.61 16.38
C LYS A 64 -9.30 -17.52 16.77
N ILE A 65 -8.98 -16.62 15.85
CA ILE A 65 -8.10 -15.48 16.15
C ILE A 65 -8.79 -14.55 17.16
N THR A 66 -10.10 -14.31 17.03
CA THR A 66 -10.85 -13.46 17.95
C THR A 66 -10.90 -14.04 19.36
N GLU A 67 -11.06 -15.37 19.50
CA GLU A 67 -11.00 -16.08 20.77
C GLU A 67 -9.61 -15.94 21.40
N PHE A 68 -8.55 -16.24 20.63
CA PHE A 68 -7.17 -16.07 21.10
C PHE A 68 -6.87 -14.63 21.56
N LEU A 69 -7.30 -13.61 20.80
CA LEU A 69 -7.10 -12.21 21.20
C LEU A 69 -7.81 -11.88 22.52
N LYS A 70 -9.01 -12.42 22.75
CA LYS A 70 -9.72 -12.26 24.02
C LYS A 70 -8.96 -12.92 25.18
N GLU A 71 -8.40 -14.11 24.97
CA GLU A 71 -7.61 -14.82 25.98
C GLU A 71 -6.40 -13.99 26.44
N ILE A 72 -5.76 -13.25 25.54
CA ILE A 72 -4.63 -12.35 25.87
C ILE A 72 -5.06 -10.92 26.24
N GLY A 73 -6.36 -10.69 26.49
CA GLY A 73 -6.88 -9.39 26.95
C GLY A 73 -6.98 -8.31 25.87
N ILE A 74 -6.86 -8.65 24.59
CA ILE A 74 -7.01 -7.70 23.48
C ILE A 74 -8.48 -7.65 23.04
N GLU A 75 -9.02 -6.44 22.98
CA GLU A 75 -10.41 -6.23 22.58
C GLU A 75 -10.69 -6.75 21.16
N SER A 76 -11.78 -7.53 21.03
CA SER A 76 -12.22 -8.09 19.74
C SER A 76 -12.54 -7.04 18.66
N ASN A 77 -12.74 -5.78 19.05
CA ASN A 77 -12.95 -4.67 18.12
C ASN A 77 -11.66 -4.29 17.37
N TRP A 78 -10.48 -4.69 17.86
CA TRP A 78 -9.18 -4.41 17.28
C TRP A 78 -9.09 -4.95 15.85
N ILE A 79 -9.48 -6.22 15.63
CA ILE A 79 -9.51 -6.83 14.29
C ILE A 79 -10.38 -6.01 13.34
N LYS A 80 -11.56 -5.57 13.79
CA LYS A 80 -12.49 -4.78 12.96
C LYS A 80 -11.87 -3.44 12.56
N GLN A 81 -11.16 -2.79 13.48
CA GLN A 81 -10.48 -1.51 13.22
C GLN A 81 -9.31 -1.65 12.24
N LYS A 82 -8.62 -2.80 12.26
CA LYS A 82 -7.45 -3.10 11.42
C LYS A 82 -7.82 -3.70 10.06
N LYS A 83 -9.08 -4.06 9.84
CA LYS A 83 -9.52 -4.79 8.64
C LYS A 83 -9.48 -3.92 7.37
N GLY A 84 -8.79 -4.44 6.36
CA GLY A 84 -8.78 -3.89 5.00
C GLY A 84 -8.03 -2.55 4.87
N ARG A 85 -8.20 -1.90 3.72
CA ARG A 85 -7.45 -0.70 3.34
C ARG A 85 -7.54 0.44 4.37
N LYS A 86 -8.74 0.69 4.92
CA LYS A 86 -8.97 1.78 5.89
C LYS A 86 -8.18 1.56 7.19
N GLY A 87 -8.10 0.32 7.67
CA GLY A 87 -7.33 -0.01 8.87
C GLY A 87 -5.84 0.23 8.66
N ILE A 88 -5.29 -0.23 7.53
CA ILE A 88 -3.88 -0.01 7.18
C ILE A 88 -3.56 1.49 7.07
N ILE A 89 -4.37 2.27 6.35
CA ILE A 89 -4.14 3.72 6.22
C ILE A 89 -4.18 4.39 7.60
N LYS A 90 -5.14 4.01 8.46
CA LYS A 90 -5.23 4.56 9.83
C LYS A 90 -3.96 4.28 10.63
N ASP A 91 -3.36 3.11 10.47
CA ASP A 91 -2.12 2.74 11.15
C ASP A 91 -0.92 3.49 10.60
N LEU A 92 -0.82 3.67 9.27
CA LEU A 92 0.22 4.47 8.66
C LEU A 92 0.11 5.95 9.07
N THR A 93 -1.10 6.52 9.11
CA THR A 93 -1.32 7.88 9.62
C THR A 93 -0.81 8.04 11.05
N LYS A 94 -1.11 7.08 11.93
CA LYS A 94 -0.58 7.08 13.31
C LYS A 94 0.94 7.02 13.33
N LEU A 95 1.57 6.18 12.51
CA LEU A 95 3.03 6.13 12.41
C LEU A 95 3.62 7.44 11.89
N TYR A 96 2.96 8.13 10.96
CA TYR A 96 3.44 9.43 10.49
C TYR A 96 3.48 10.48 11.62
N GLU A 97 2.46 10.48 12.48
CA GLU A 97 2.32 11.38 13.64
C GLU A 97 3.23 11.00 14.81
N GLU A 98 3.64 9.74 14.92
CA GLU A 98 4.50 9.23 15.99
C GLU A 98 5.98 9.56 15.69
N GLU A 99 6.50 10.58 16.37
CA GLU A 99 7.90 11.01 16.19
C GLU A 99 8.92 10.03 16.81
N THR A 100 8.54 9.30 17.87
CA THR A 100 9.50 8.48 18.65
C THR A 100 9.98 7.23 17.92
N THR A 101 9.21 6.75 16.96
CA THR A 101 9.49 5.51 16.22
C THR A 101 10.19 5.72 14.88
N LYS A 102 10.44 6.98 14.50
CA LYS A 102 11.13 7.33 13.25
C LYS A 102 12.61 6.99 13.37
N ASP A 103 13.10 6.23 12.40
CA ASP A 103 14.43 5.62 12.40
C ASP A 103 15.40 6.25 11.39
N PHE A 104 14.93 7.25 10.62
CA PHE A 104 15.71 7.83 9.54
C PHE A 104 15.37 9.30 9.28
N THR A 105 16.33 10.09 8.81
CA THR A 105 16.16 11.52 8.50
C THR A 105 16.53 11.83 7.05
N ILE A 106 15.66 12.55 6.34
CA ILE A 106 15.96 13.11 5.02
C ILE A 106 16.22 14.60 5.19
N ILE A 107 17.39 15.07 4.76
CA ILE A 107 17.81 16.46 4.83
C ILE A 107 17.55 17.12 3.48
N VAL A 108 16.62 18.08 3.42
CA VAL A 108 16.25 18.82 2.20
C VAL A 108 16.53 20.29 2.44
N SER A 109 17.50 20.87 1.71
CA SER A 109 17.89 22.29 1.84
C SER A 109 18.05 22.72 3.31
N GLU A 110 18.85 21.96 4.07
CA GLU A 110 19.15 22.16 5.51
C GLU A 110 18.01 21.90 6.50
N LYS A 111 16.80 21.57 6.02
CA LYS A 111 15.68 21.16 6.87
C LYS A 111 15.60 19.65 6.98
N GLU A 112 15.22 19.15 8.15
CA GLU A 112 15.10 17.72 8.43
C GLU A 112 13.67 17.21 8.28
N ILE A 113 13.52 16.04 7.68
CA ILE A 113 12.28 15.26 7.66
C ILE A 113 12.55 13.89 8.24
N LYS A 114 12.10 13.65 9.48
CA LYS A 114 12.15 12.34 10.11
C LYS A 114 11.09 11.42 9.50
N VAL A 115 11.48 10.18 9.22
CA VAL A 115 10.65 9.17 8.53
C VAL A 115 10.90 7.77 9.07
N HIS A 116 10.07 6.82 8.64
CA HIS A 116 10.30 5.40 8.85
C HIS A 116 10.83 4.78 7.55
N LYS A 117 12.09 4.33 7.54
CA LYS A 117 12.77 3.80 6.34
C LYS A 117 11.95 2.70 5.68
N LEU A 118 11.44 1.75 6.47
CA LEU A 118 10.66 0.62 5.98
C LEU A 118 9.37 1.04 5.25
N ILE A 119 8.68 2.08 5.72
CA ILE A 119 7.46 2.57 5.07
C ILE A 119 7.81 3.12 3.68
N LEU A 120 8.84 3.95 3.58
CA LEU A 120 9.26 4.52 2.31
C LEU A 120 9.73 3.44 1.32
N ILE A 121 10.47 2.42 1.79
CA ILE A 121 10.89 1.26 0.97
C ILE A 121 9.68 0.54 0.36
N ILE A 122 8.68 0.20 1.18
CA ILE A 122 7.51 -0.56 0.74
C ILE A 122 6.64 0.26 -0.22
N ARG A 123 6.61 1.58 -0.04
CA ARG A 123 5.70 2.47 -0.77
C ARG A 123 6.34 3.13 -1.99
N SER A 124 7.66 3.04 -2.16
CA SER A 124 8.40 3.72 -3.23
C SER A 124 9.67 2.97 -3.62
N GLU A 125 9.73 2.49 -4.87
CA GLU A 125 10.93 1.84 -5.40
C GLU A 125 12.12 2.82 -5.49
N LEU A 126 11.88 4.12 -5.64
CA LEU A 126 12.93 5.15 -5.55
C LEU A 126 13.62 5.11 -4.18
N PHE A 127 12.84 5.17 -3.10
CA PHE A 127 13.40 5.14 -1.76
C PHE A 127 14.03 3.79 -1.44
N LYS A 128 13.44 2.69 -1.92
CA LYS A 128 14.06 1.36 -1.82
C LYS A 128 15.43 1.29 -2.50
N GLY A 129 15.54 1.75 -3.74
CA GLY A 129 16.81 1.80 -4.45
C GLY A 129 17.83 2.68 -3.73
N MET A 130 17.42 3.88 -3.34
CA MET A 130 18.26 4.82 -2.58
C MET A 130 18.79 4.16 -1.29
N PHE A 131 17.90 3.62 -0.46
CA PHE A 131 18.26 3.02 0.83
C PHE A 131 19.07 1.73 0.76
N LEU A 132 18.98 0.97 -0.34
CA LEU A 132 19.80 -0.20 -0.58
C LEU A 132 21.16 0.14 -1.19
N SER A 133 21.26 1.26 -1.90
CA SER A 133 22.51 1.74 -2.50
C SER A 133 23.42 2.48 -1.51
N VAL A 134 22.83 3.08 -0.46
CA VAL A 134 23.57 3.75 0.60
C VAL A 134 24.16 2.69 1.54
N GLN A 135 25.48 2.46 1.43
CA GLN A 135 26.25 1.60 2.34
C GLN A 135 26.60 2.28 3.66
N ASP A 136 26.31 3.58 3.79
CA ASP A 136 26.58 4.33 5.01
C ASP A 136 25.69 3.85 6.15
N SER A 137 26.32 3.65 7.31
CA SER A 137 25.66 3.38 8.58
C SER A 137 24.98 4.60 9.20
N SER A 138 24.87 5.70 8.44
CA SER A 138 24.21 6.91 8.90
C SER A 138 22.69 6.77 8.79
N ASN A 139 21.97 7.20 9.83
CA ASN A 139 20.50 7.23 9.82
C ASN A 139 19.95 8.48 9.12
N GLN A 140 20.68 9.01 8.13
CA GLN A 140 20.29 10.19 7.40
C GLN A 140 20.76 10.20 5.93
N VAL A 141 20.08 10.98 5.09
CA VAL A 141 20.49 11.22 3.70
C VAL A 141 20.20 12.66 3.30
N HIS A 142 21.06 13.25 2.48
CA HIS A 142 20.77 14.53 1.83
C HIS A 142 19.96 14.30 0.55
N ASP A 143 18.86 15.03 0.39
CA ASP A 143 18.13 15.08 -0.87
C ASP A 143 18.86 16.01 -1.86
N TYR A 144 19.19 15.47 -3.03
CA TYR A 144 19.83 16.19 -4.13
C TYR A 144 18.89 16.39 -5.33
N SER A 145 17.59 16.12 -5.16
CA SER A 145 16.59 16.19 -6.23
C SER A 145 16.30 17.62 -6.73
N ARG A 146 16.84 18.64 -6.04
CA ARG A 146 16.57 20.08 -6.24
C ARG A 146 15.09 20.44 -6.07
N LYS A 147 14.30 19.57 -5.45
CA LYS A 147 12.91 19.85 -5.09
C LYS A 147 12.84 20.64 -3.79
N SER A 148 11.76 21.40 -3.65
CA SER A 148 11.51 22.16 -2.42
C SER A 148 11.28 21.21 -1.24
N PHE A 149 11.55 21.69 -0.03
CA PHE A 149 11.24 20.96 1.20
C PHE A 149 9.76 20.57 1.26
N GLU A 150 8.89 21.50 0.87
CA GLU A 150 7.44 21.34 0.88
C GLU A 150 6.99 20.24 -0.10
N THR A 151 7.63 20.16 -1.27
CA THR A 151 7.38 19.14 -2.28
C THR A 151 7.79 17.74 -1.79
N ILE A 152 8.97 17.62 -1.18
CA ILE A 152 9.41 16.34 -0.59
C ILE A 152 8.56 15.95 0.62
N GLN A 153 8.21 16.90 1.48
CA GLN A 153 7.34 16.67 2.64
C GLN A 153 5.95 16.18 2.20
N GLN A 154 5.39 16.80 1.16
CA GLN A 154 4.12 16.40 0.59
C GLN A 154 4.17 15.00 -0.03
N LEU A 155 5.28 14.65 -0.68
CA LEU A 155 5.50 13.31 -1.18
C LEU A 155 5.51 12.29 -0.03
N ILE A 156 6.29 12.55 1.02
CA ILE A 156 6.34 11.69 2.20
C ILE A 156 4.94 11.56 2.80
N TYR A 157 4.21 12.66 2.97
CA TYR A 157 2.82 12.64 3.45
C TYR A 157 1.94 11.69 2.61
N PHE A 158 2.03 11.78 1.28
CA PHE A 158 1.29 10.90 0.38
C PHE A 158 1.61 9.41 0.61
N LEU A 159 2.89 9.05 0.83
CA LEU A 159 3.28 7.65 1.05
C LEU A 159 2.65 7.04 2.31
N TYR A 160 2.36 7.85 3.33
CA TYR A 160 1.67 7.41 4.55
C TYR A 160 0.14 7.47 4.46
N HIS A 161 -0.42 8.38 3.65
CA HIS A 161 -1.86 8.70 3.71
C HIS A 161 -2.66 8.32 2.46
N ASP A 162 -2.00 7.94 1.36
CA ASP A 162 -2.60 7.75 0.02
C ASP A 162 -3.37 8.99 -0.48
N LYS A 163 -3.04 10.18 0.02
CA LYS A 163 -3.66 11.46 -0.36
C LYS A 163 -2.69 12.61 -0.14
N PHE A 164 -2.94 13.72 -0.82
CA PHE A 164 -2.22 14.96 -0.67
C PHE A 164 -2.80 15.80 0.50
N TYR A 165 -1.95 16.47 1.27
CA TYR A 165 -2.41 17.45 2.26
C TYR A 165 -3.10 18.61 1.54
N LYS A 166 -4.24 19.05 2.08
CA LYS A 166 -4.92 20.27 1.62
C LYS A 166 -4.50 21.39 2.56
N GLU A 167 -3.82 22.41 2.05
CA GLU A 167 -3.61 23.63 2.83
C GLU A 167 -4.97 24.17 3.32
N ARG A 168 -5.07 24.42 4.63
CA ARG A 168 -6.16 25.26 5.13
C ARG A 168 -5.90 26.67 4.60
N LYS A 169 -6.84 27.23 3.84
CA LYS A 169 -6.86 28.67 3.58
C LYS A 169 -6.99 29.38 4.93
N GLY A 170 -5.85 29.78 5.51
CA GLY A 170 -5.84 30.70 6.62
C GLY A 170 -6.37 32.03 6.12
N ASN A 171 -7.41 32.56 6.77
CA ASN A 171 -7.78 33.95 6.63
C ASN A 171 -6.58 34.78 7.12
N ASN A 172 -5.77 35.32 6.20
CA ASN A 172 -5.31 36.71 6.22
C ASN A 172 -4.27 36.99 5.12
N HIS A 173 -4.58 38.07 4.39
CA HIS A 173 -3.79 38.88 3.47
C HIS A 173 -3.36 38.34 2.10
N GLN A 174 -3.64 39.22 1.13
CA GLN A 174 -3.48 39.10 -0.30
C GLN A 174 -2.01 38.91 -0.70
N ASN A 175 -1.73 37.87 -1.49
CA ASN A 175 -0.76 37.82 -2.61
C ASN A 175 -0.29 36.37 -2.88
N ASN A 176 -1.17 35.46 -3.35
CA ASN A 176 -0.75 34.06 -3.58
C ASN A 176 -1.45 33.34 -4.75
N ASN A 177 -1.85 34.03 -5.82
CA ASN A 177 -2.39 33.34 -7.01
C ASN A 177 -1.30 32.70 -7.91
N GLN A 178 -0.03 33.08 -7.78
CA GLN A 178 1.06 32.46 -8.55
C GLN A 178 1.60 31.17 -7.90
N ASN A 179 1.59 31.06 -6.57
CA ASN A 179 2.12 29.88 -5.88
C ASN A 179 1.24 28.62 -6.05
N TYR A 180 -0.08 28.79 -6.19
CA TYR A 180 -0.99 27.65 -6.38
C TYR A 180 -0.85 26.98 -7.75
N ASN A 181 -0.60 27.74 -8.82
CA ASN A 181 -0.45 27.17 -10.17
C ASN A 181 0.89 26.44 -10.35
N ASN A 182 1.98 26.98 -9.78
CA ASN A 182 3.30 26.35 -9.81
C ASN A 182 3.31 25.01 -9.06
N ASN A 183 2.62 24.94 -7.92
CA ASN A 183 2.46 23.69 -7.17
C ASN A 183 1.70 22.64 -7.98
N ILE A 184 0.64 23.00 -8.70
CA ILE A 184 -0.16 22.04 -9.51
C ILE A 184 0.65 21.46 -10.68
N GLU A 185 1.47 22.26 -11.35
CA GLU A 185 2.37 21.75 -12.40
C GLU A 185 3.45 20.83 -11.82
N GLU A 186 4.08 21.22 -10.71
CA GLU A 186 5.05 20.36 -10.02
C GLU A 186 4.44 19.04 -9.51
N PHE A 187 3.14 19.04 -9.17
CA PHE A 187 2.40 17.83 -8.79
C PHE A 187 2.00 16.94 -9.98
N LYS A 188 1.80 17.49 -11.18
CA LYS A 188 1.66 16.69 -12.41
C LYS A 188 2.96 15.98 -12.72
N ASP A 189 4.08 16.71 -12.65
CA ASP A 189 5.41 16.16 -12.87
C ASP A 189 5.74 15.04 -11.89
N LEU A 190 5.35 15.16 -10.61
CA LEU A 190 5.52 14.08 -9.63
C LEU A 190 4.71 12.83 -9.97
N LYS A 191 3.45 13.00 -10.38
CA LYS A 191 2.58 11.88 -10.74
C LYS A 191 3.11 11.17 -11.99
N ASP A 192 3.57 11.93 -12.97
CA ASP A 192 4.15 11.43 -14.21
C ASP A 192 5.52 10.77 -13.94
N PHE A 193 6.35 11.34 -13.08
CA PHE A 193 7.61 10.76 -12.61
C PHE A 193 7.41 9.42 -11.88
N TYR A 194 6.36 9.30 -11.06
CA TYR A 194 6.02 8.03 -10.39
C TYR A 194 5.53 6.97 -11.38
N GLN A 195 4.73 7.35 -12.38
CA GLN A 195 4.28 6.43 -13.43
C GLN A 195 5.42 6.01 -14.36
N LEU A 196 6.33 6.93 -14.70
CA LEU A 196 7.53 6.66 -15.49
C LEU A 196 8.50 5.71 -14.78
N ASN A 197 8.72 5.87 -13.47
CA ASN A 197 9.66 5.02 -12.72
C ASN A 197 9.15 3.61 -12.42
N GLN A 198 7.83 3.39 -12.35
CA GLN A 198 7.30 2.02 -12.32
C GLN A 198 7.62 1.26 -13.61
N ASN A 199 7.57 1.95 -14.76
CA ASN A 199 7.89 1.35 -16.06
C ASN A 199 9.40 1.23 -16.29
N SER A 200 10.21 2.23 -15.89
CA SER A 200 11.66 2.22 -16.11
C SER A 200 12.39 1.14 -15.29
N ILE A 201 11.88 0.80 -14.10
CA ILE A 201 12.45 -0.27 -13.26
C ILE A 201 12.10 -1.65 -13.83
N ILE A 202 10.91 -1.83 -14.43
CA ILE A 202 10.56 -3.04 -15.17
C ILE A 202 11.47 -3.18 -16.41
N ASP A 203 11.72 -2.08 -17.13
CA ASP A 203 12.63 -2.08 -18.28
C ASP A 203 14.09 -2.36 -17.91
N LEU A 204 14.57 -1.85 -16.76
CA LEU A 204 15.89 -2.18 -16.23
C LEU A 204 16.00 -3.65 -15.82
N PHE A 205 14.90 -4.24 -15.32
CA PHE A 205 14.83 -5.65 -14.94
C PHE A 205 14.79 -6.57 -16.18
N LEU A 206 14.05 -6.18 -17.23
CA LEU A 206 13.97 -6.91 -18.50
C LEU A 206 15.28 -6.82 -19.31
N LYS A 207 16.03 -5.72 -19.22
CA LYS A 207 17.36 -5.59 -19.82
C LYS A 207 18.43 -6.45 -19.16
N LYS A 208 18.26 -6.87 -17.91
CA LYS A 208 19.17 -7.79 -17.20
C LYS A 208 18.82 -9.27 -17.40
N LEU A 209 17.73 -9.58 -18.11
CA LEU A 209 17.27 -10.94 -18.42
C LEU A 209 17.53 -11.35 -19.89
N LYS A 210 18.27 -10.53 -20.64
CA LYS A 210 18.82 -10.86 -21.97
C LYS A 210 20.34 -10.86 -21.87
#